data_AF-A0A952IXR3-F1
#
_entry.id   AF-A0A952IXR3-F1
#
_cell.length_a   1.000
_cell.length_b   1.000
_cell.length_c   1.000
_cell.angle_alpha   90.00
_cell.angle_beta   90.00
_cell.angle_gamma   90.00
#
_symmetry.space_group_name_H-M   'P 1'
#
loop_
_entity.id
_entity.type
_entity.pdbx_description
1 polymer ?
#
loop_
_entity_poly.entity_id
_entity_poly.type
_entity_poly.pdbx_seq_one_letter_code
_entity_poly.pdbx_strand_id
1 'polypeptide(L)'
;MCRRFVVFQRGSALPLLLLLLAGSGILWFGKTTVNAPNKVQNQHETSMMLMAAKRALMAFAIAYSDNYQASGAGIGHLPCPDLDPIDDGVLTNDGPNPPCGQQARQIGRLPRQTYTYASPDPEEPGADRLGKRIEFYSMRSLRDEQPWYVVSSAFVNNPHTTIVNSLTKGTLSVDGQDDIAAIVIAPGPALHAQHQYRPGNSIKDYLEGTNADGDTVYTAKLSSKHNDRLIVITARELSAVLEKRALALVVRWLTEFNRRNCAANSMCYPFAAMDSLCKKGSLQGSLPLMRGDCDQLLSHQGKLDAVPPEQHWFVRNNWHELIQYEVSSQCLIASTQECEIDITYGRKQGTGVSIVTVRPPPAVADSVHERQGRSDV
;
A
#
# COMPACT_ATOMS: atom_id res chain seq x y z
N MET A 1 94.42 -26.28 -41.13
CA MET A 1 92.96 -26.47 -41.03
C MET A 1 92.35 -25.16 -40.54
N CYS A 2 91.53 -24.51 -41.37
CA CYS A 2 90.93 -23.20 -41.11
C CYS A 2 89.43 -23.40 -40.80
N ARG A 3 88.92 -22.91 -39.65
CA ARG A 3 87.49 -22.94 -39.32
C ARG A 3 86.90 -21.52 -39.43
N ARG A 4 85.88 -21.38 -40.28
CA ARG A 4 85.03 -20.19 -40.46
C ARG A 4 84.23 -19.90 -39.19
N PHE A 5 84.17 -18.64 -38.78
CA PHE A 5 83.09 -18.11 -37.94
C PHE A 5 82.02 -17.49 -38.86
N VAL A 6 80.77 -17.88 -38.66
CA VAL A 6 79.59 -17.27 -39.27
C VAL A 6 79.04 -16.24 -38.29
N VAL A 7 78.88 -15.00 -38.72
CA VAL A 7 78.18 -13.94 -37.99
C VAL A 7 76.69 -13.98 -38.37
N PHE A 8 75.79 -14.07 -37.40
CA PHE A 8 74.35 -13.89 -37.60
C PHE A 8 73.93 -12.52 -37.10
N GLN A 9 73.38 -11.68 -37.98
CA GLN A 9 72.89 -10.34 -37.67
C GLN A 9 71.36 -10.30 -37.62
N ARG A 10 70.86 -9.98 -36.43
CA ARG A 10 69.67 -9.19 -36.01
C ARG A 10 68.45 -9.11 -36.94
N GLY A 11 67.33 -9.65 -36.44
CA GLY A 11 65.97 -9.36 -36.89
C GLY A 11 64.96 -9.44 -35.75
N SER A 12 65.00 -8.53 -34.78
CA SER A 12 64.09 -8.55 -33.60
C SER A 12 63.34 -7.24 -33.35
N ALA A 13 63.51 -6.21 -34.19
CA ALA A 13 62.91 -4.90 -33.95
C ALA A 13 61.39 -4.86 -34.22
N LEU A 14 60.92 -5.57 -35.25
CA LEU A 14 59.50 -5.55 -35.65
C LEU A 14 58.53 -6.22 -34.65
N PRO A 15 58.82 -7.41 -34.09
CA PRO A 15 57.90 -8.06 -33.14
C PRO A 15 57.79 -7.32 -31.81
N LEU A 16 58.87 -6.64 -31.36
CA LEU A 16 58.87 -5.83 -30.15
C LEU A 16 58.00 -4.56 -30.29
N LEU A 17 57.98 -3.94 -31.47
CA LEU A 17 57.15 -2.75 -31.73
C LEU A 17 55.66 -3.11 -31.79
N LEU A 18 55.31 -4.26 -32.38
CA LEU A 18 53.93 -4.75 -32.44
C LEU A 18 53.37 -5.12 -31.05
N LEU A 19 54.20 -5.68 -30.15
CA LEU A 19 53.80 -5.96 -28.77
C LEU A 19 53.53 -4.67 -27.97
N LEU A 20 54.30 -3.61 -28.20
CA LEU A 20 54.09 -2.32 -27.52
C LEU A 20 52.84 -1.58 -28.03
N LEU A 21 52.51 -1.69 -29.31
CA LEU A 21 51.28 -1.11 -29.87
C LEU A 21 50.02 -1.91 -29.51
N ALA A 22 50.10 -3.25 -29.44
CA ALA A 22 49.00 -4.08 -28.97
C ALA A 22 48.73 -3.90 -27.46
N GLY A 23 49.77 -3.68 -26.65
CA GLY A 23 49.63 -3.47 -25.21
C GLY A 23 49.00 -2.13 -24.81
N SER A 24 49.17 -1.08 -25.61
CA SER A 24 48.63 0.26 -25.31
C SER A 24 47.14 0.41 -25.64
N GLY A 25 46.60 -0.35 -26.60
CA GLY A 25 45.17 -0.35 -26.93
C GLY A 25 44.28 -1.03 -25.88
N ILE A 26 44.79 -2.06 -25.19
CA ILE A 26 44.01 -2.87 -24.24
C ILE A 26 43.78 -2.12 -22.91
N LEU A 27 44.69 -1.24 -22.50
CA LEU A 27 44.60 -0.52 -21.24
C LEU A 27 43.61 0.66 -21.25
N TRP A 28 43.24 1.18 -22.42
CA TRP A 28 42.30 2.30 -22.52
C TRP A 28 40.84 1.84 -22.63
N PHE A 29 40.56 0.73 -23.32
CA PHE A 29 39.22 0.16 -23.42
C PHE A 29 38.76 -0.57 -22.15
N GLY A 30 39.68 -1.05 -21.31
CA GLY A 30 39.34 -1.72 -20.05
C GLY A 30 38.88 -0.78 -18.92
N LYS A 31 39.00 0.55 -19.08
CA LYS A 31 38.61 1.51 -18.02
C LYS A 31 37.18 2.05 -18.14
N THR A 32 36.48 1.81 -19.24
CA THR A 32 35.14 2.39 -19.47
C THR A 32 33.98 1.41 -19.28
N THR A 33 34.23 0.12 -19.08
CA THR A 33 33.19 -0.92 -19.04
C THR A 33 33.01 -1.64 -17.70
N VAL A 34 33.90 -1.45 -16.72
CA VAL A 34 33.84 -2.21 -15.45
C VAL A 34 32.90 -1.58 -14.39
N ASN A 35 32.54 -0.30 -14.53
CA ASN A 35 31.69 0.42 -13.56
C ASN A 35 30.22 0.56 -13.98
N ALA A 36 29.91 0.36 -15.27
CA ALA A 36 28.55 0.44 -15.80
C ALA A 36 27.60 -0.68 -15.33
N PRO A 37 28.00 -1.98 -15.27
CA PRO A 37 27.08 -3.04 -14.86
C PRO A 37 26.64 -2.91 -13.40
N ASN A 38 27.54 -2.50 -12.50
CA ASN A 38 27.22 -2.35 -11.07
C ASN A 38 26.26 -1.19 -10.81
N LYS A 39 26.40 -0.06 -11.52
CA LYS A 39 25.50 1.09 -11.33
C LYS A 39 24.07 0.81 -11.80
N VAL A 40 23.91 0.14 -12.94
CA VAL A 40 22.59 -0.24 -13.47
C VAL A 40 21.94 -1.32 -12.59
N GLN A 41 22.71 -2.32 -12.16
CA GLN A 41 22.24 -3.37 -11.26
C GLN A 41 21.76 -2.79 -9.92
N ASN A 42 22.55 -1.93 -9.28
CA ASN A 42 22.17 -1.31 -8.01
C ASN A 42 20.90 -0.46 -8.14
N GLN A 43 20.76 0.29 -9.24
CA GLN A 43 19.54 1.07 -9.49
C GLN A 43 18.30 0.20 -9.67
N HIS A 44 18.45 -0.95 -10.32
CA HIS A 44 17.37 -1.92 -10.46
C HIS A 44 16.97 -2.50 -9.10
N GLU A 45 17.93 -2.89 -8.28
CA GLU A 45 17.71 -3.40 -6.93
C GLU A 45 17.03 -2.37 -6.03
N THR A 46 17.51 -1.12 -6.02
CA THR A 46 16.86 -0.01 -5.28
C THR A 46 15.41 0.18 -5.73
N SER A 47 15.15 0.14 -7.04
CA SER A 47 13.79 0.31 -7.58
C SER A 47 12.87 -0.85 -7.16
N MET A 48 13.38 -2.08 -7.16
CA MET A 48 12.63 -3.25 -6.66
C MET A 48 12.32 -3.14 -5.17
N MET A 49 13.30 -2.73 -4.36
CA MET A 49 13.11 -2.52 -2.92
C MET A 49 12.04 -1.45 -2.65
N LEU A 50 12.13 -0.30 -3.31
CA LEU A 50 11.14 0.77 -3.17
C LEU A 50 9.73 0.29 -3.55
N MET A 51 9.59 -0.44 -4.67
CA MET A 51 8.30 -1.00 -5.08
C MET A 51 7.77 -2.06 -4.10
N ALA A 52 8.65 -2.90 -3.54
CA ALA A 52 8.28 -3.88 -2.52
C ALA A 52 7.79 -3.20 -1.23
N ALA A 53 8.54 -2.22 -0.73
CA ALA A 53 8.18 -1.41 0.43
C ALA A 53 6.83 -0.72 0.25
N LYS A 54 6.62 -0.07 -0.90
CA LYS A 54 5.35 0.57 -1.24
C LYS A 54 4.18 -0.43 -1.19
N ARG A 55 4.34 -1.59 -1.82
CA ARG A 55 3.30 -2.63 -1.83
C ARG A 55 3.02 -3.15 -0.44
N ALA A 56 4.04 -3.38 0.38
CA ALA A 56 3.89 -3.87 1.74
C ALA A 56 3.17 -2.86 2.64
N LEU A 57 3.51 -1.57 2.53
CA LEU A 57 2.82 -0.49 3.25
C LEU A 57 1.34 -0.39 2.85
N MET A 58 1.04 -0.45 1.56
CA MET A 58 -0.36 -0.44 1.08
C MET A 58 -1.12 -1.70 1.55
N ALA A 59 -0.49 -2.87 1.50
CA ALA A 59 -1.09 -4.12 1.97
C ALA A 59 -1.36 -4.08 3.48
N PHE A 60 -0.43 -3.54 4.26
CA PHE A 60 -0.60 -3.30 5.69
C PHE A 60 -1.81 -2.42 5.97
N ALA A 61 -1.95 -1.29 5.26
CA ALA A 61 -3.08 -0.39 5.42
C ALA A 61 -4.43 -1.05 5.06
N ILE A 62 -4.47 -1.89 4.02
CA ILE A 62 -5.69 -2.63 3.64
C ILE A 62 -6.05 -3.69 4.69
N ALA A 63 -5.06 -4.42 5.19
CA ALA A 63 -5.24 -5.53 6.12
C ALA A 63 -5.29 -5.10 7.59
N TYR A 64 -5.19 -3.80 7.89
CA TYR A 64 -5.07 -3.30 9.26
C TYR A 64 -6.21 -3.82 10.16
N SER A 65 -7.47 -3.74 9.71
CA SER A 65 -8.63 -4.21 10.49
C SER A 65 -8.55 -5.70 10.82
N ASP A 66 -7.95 -6.50 9.95
CA ASP A 66 -7.84 -7.96 10.11
C ASP A 66 -6.74 -8.28 11.13
N ASN A 67 -5.74 -7.41 11.24
CA ASN A 67 -4.58 -7.57 12.13
C ASN A 67 -4.80 -6.97 13.52
N TYR A 68 -5.72 -6.00 13.68
CA TYR A 68 -5.91 -5.22 14.92
C TYR A 68 -7.38 -5.14 15.38
N GLN A 69 -8.21 -6.09 14.94
CA GLN A 69 -9.63 -6.22 15.26
C GLN A 69 -10.54 -5.12 14.69
N ALA A 70 -11.84 -5.43 14.63
CA ALA A 70 -12.87 -4.54 14.09
C ALA A 70 -13.15 -3.30 14.95
N SER A 71 -12.81 -3.33 16.24
CA SER A 71 -12.87 -2.18 17.18
C SER A 71 -11.63 -1.29 17.13
N GLY A 72 -10.59 -1.70 16.38
CA GLY A 72 -9.33 -0.97 16.25
C GLY A 72 -9.45 0.30 15.42
N ALA A 73 -8.32 0.80 14.92
CA ALA A 73 -8.26 2.03 14.12
C ALA A 73 -8.91 1.87 12.73
N GLY A 74 -8.97 0.64 12.19
CA GLY A 74 -9.56 0.35 10.88
C GLY A 74 -8.57 0.40 9.72
N ILE A 75 -9.09 0.25 8.51
CA ILE A 75 -8.24 0.26 7.30
C ILE A 75 -7.69 1.66 7.01
N GLY A 76 -6.55 1.70 6.32
CA GLY A 76 -5.93 2.93 5.81
C GLY A 76 -4.81 3.50 6.66
N HIS A 77 -4.64 3.00 7.87
CA HIS A 77 -3.53 3.41 8.72
C HIS A 77 -2.20 2.79 8.26
N LEU A 78 -1.17 3.63 8.25
CA LEU A 78 0.21 3.28 7.96
C LEU A 78 1.02 3.19 9.27
N PRO A 79 2.08 2.37 9.32
CA PRO A 79 2.90 2.21 10.51
C PRO A 79 3.67 3.50 10.82
N CYS A 80 4.05 3.66 12.08
CA CYS A 80 5.04 4.67 12.49
C CYS A 80 6.42 4.38 11.91
N PRO A 81 7.23 5.40 11.60
CA PRO A 81 8.64 5.20 11.33
C PRO A 81 9.36 4.54 12.50
N ASP A 82 10.45 3.87 12.17
CA ASP A 82 11.41 3.32 13.12
C ASP A 82 12.43 4.43 13.47
N LEU A 83 12.56 4.69 14.77
CA LEU A 83 13.42 5.67 15.40
C LEU A 83 14.44 5.01 16.34
N ASP A 84 14.41 3.67 16.48
CA ASP A 84 15.29 2.93 17.37
C ASP A 84 16.73 3.06 16.87
N PRO A 85 17.69 3.46 17.72
CA PRO A 85 19.02 3.82 17.28
C PRO A 85 19.77 2.62 16.66
N ILE A 86 20.60 2.94 15.68
CA ILE A 86 21.60 2.01 15.16
C ILE A 86 22.82 2.06 16.09
N ASP A 87 22.97 1.08 16.96
CA ASP A 87 24.07 0.98 17.93
C ASP A 87 25.09 -0.07 17.50
N ASP A 88 26.34 0.34 17.29
CA ASP A 88 27.41 -0.48 16.74
C ASP A 88 26.97 -1.26 15.49
N GLY A 89 26.02 -0.67 14.74
CA GLY A 89 25.20 -1.19 13.63
C GLY A 89 24.55 -2.56 13.78
N VAL A 90 24.19 -2.87 15.01
CA VAL A 90 23.11 -3.80 15.31
C VAL A 90 21.80 -3.01 15.25
N LEU A 91 20.81 -3.55 14.54
CA LEU A 91 19.47 -3.00 14.58
C LEU A 91 18.77 -3.50 15.84
N THR A 92 18.27 -2.57 16.64
CA THR A 92 17.48 -2.88 17.83
C THR A 92 15.99 -2.75 17.47
N ASN A 93 15.19 -3.80 17.73
CA ASN A 93 13.73 -3.86 17.55
C ASN A 93 13.18 -3.76 16.10
N ASP A 94 13.78 -2.98 15.20
CA ASP A 94 13.53 -2.96 13.75
C ASP A 94 12.05 -2.72 13.35
N GLY A 95 11.32 -2.06 14.24
CA GLY A 95 9.87 -1.97 14.25
C GLY A 95 9.37 -0.53 14.31
N PRO A 96 8.05 -0.31 14.15
CA PRO A 96 7.48 1.03 14.29
C PRO A 96 7.63 1.54 15.74
N ASN A 97 7.88 2.84 15.92
CA ASN A 97 7.90 3.51 17.24
C ASN A 97 6.65 4.38 17.48
N PRO A 98 5.50 3.79 17.83
CA PRO A 98 4.34 4.54 18.31
C PRO A 98 4.58 5.07 19.75
N PRO A 99 3.95 6.19 20.15
CA PRO A 99 3.08 7.06 19.37
C PRO A 99 3.84 7.96 18.39
N CYS A 100 3.36 8.05 17.14
CA CYS A 100 3.86 8.99 16.15
C CYS A 100 2.67 9.61 15.40
N GLY A 101 2.51 10.92 15.50
CA GLY A 101 1.28 11.58 15.03
C GLY A 101 1.07 12.98 15.61
N GLN A 102 1.97 13.43 16.48
CA GLN A 102 1.94 14.75 17.11
C GLN A 102 2.43 15.88 16.19
N GLN A 103 3.01 15.55 15.03
CA GLN A 103 3.54 16.51 14.05
C GLN A 103 2.88 16.29 12.69
N ALA A 104 2.96 17.28 11.79
CA ALA A 104 2.38 17.18 10.44
C ALA A 104 2.96 16.04 9.57
N ARG A 105 4.22 15.65 9.83
CA ARG A 105 4.85 14.45 9.28
C ARG A 105 5.63 13.72 10.36
N GLN A 106 5.83 12.42 10.17
CA GLN A 106 6.77 11.62 10.95
C GLN A 106 7.83 11.10 9.98
N ILE A 107 9.10 11.18 10.37
CA ILE A 107 10.24 10.71 9.56
C ILE A 107 11.16 9.86 10.41
N GLY A 108 11.61 8.75 9.84
CA GLY A 108 12.56 7.82 10.45
C GLY A 108 12.98 6.76 9.44
N ARG A 109 13.53 5.65 9.90
CA ARG A 109 13.74 4.48 9.06
C ARG A 109 12.40 3.83 8.71
N LEU A 110 12.32 3.18 7.56
CA LEU A 110 11.21 2.27 7.27
C LEU A 110 11.33 1.10 8.24
N PRO A 111 10.30 0.79 9.04
CA PRO A 111 10.30 -0.42 9.85
C PRO A 111 10.56 -1.63 8.97
N ARG A 112 11.42 -2.56 9.40
CA ARG A 112 11.64 -3.80 8.65
C ARG A 112 10.48 -4.76 8.88
N GLN A 113 9.92 -4.74 10.08
CA GLN A 113 8.86 -5.63 10.51
C GLN A 113 7.85 -4.93 11.41
N THR A 114 6.67 -5.51 11.51
CA THR A 114 5.69 -5.24 12.56
C THR A 114 4.96 -6.54 12.89
N TYR A 115 4.16 -6.52 13.95
CA TYR A 115 3.42 -7.70 14.42
C TYR A 115 1.94 -7.37 14.47
N THR A 116 1.11 -8.31 14.03
CA THR A 116 -0.34 -8.21 14.26
C THR A 116 -0.65 -8.30 15.74
N TYR A 117 -1.85 -7.91 16.15
CA TYR A 117 -2.36 -8.24 17.46
C TYR A 117 -2.62 -9.75 17.52
N ALA A 118 -2.10 -10.45 18.53
CA ALA A 118 -2.55 -11.83 18.80
C ALA A 118 -3.85 -11.77 19.60
N SER A 119 -4.85 -12.56 19.19
CA SER A 119 -5.98 -12.82 20.09
C SER A 119 -5.44 -13.53 21.34
N PRO A 120 -5.88 -13.16 22.56
CA PRO A 120 -5.54 -13.94 23.74
C PRO A 120 -5.99 -15.39 23.52
N ASP A 121 -5.04 -16.30 23.66
CA ASP A 121 -5.30 -17.73 23.73
C ASP A 121 -5.91 -18.02 25.11
N PRO A 122 -7.12 -18.59 25.20
CA PRO A 122 -7.71 -18.91 26.49
C PRO A 122 -6.90 -19.92 27.31
N GLU A 123 -5.96 -20.66 26.70
CA GLU A 123 -5.17 -21.70 27.37
C GLU A 123 -3.87 -21.20 28.03
N GLU A 124 -3.35 -20.02 27.67
CA GLU A 124 -2.13 -19.46 28.29
C GLU A 124 -2.23 -17.96 28.62
N PRO A 125 -2.76 -17.61 29.81
CA PRO A 125 -2.79 -16.25 30.31
C PRO A 125 -1.37 -15.74 30.62
N GLY A 126 -0.93 -14.66 29.95
CA GLY A 126 0.23 -13.86 30.39
C GLY A 126 1.46 -13.82 29.48
N ALA A 127 1.45 -14.48 28.31
CA ALA A 127 2.48 -14.25 27.30
C ALA A 127 2.10 -13.04 26.44
N ASP A 128 2.98 -12.05 26.36
CA ASP A 128 2.95 -10.99 25.33
C ASP A 128 3.20 -11.65 23.97
N ARG A 129 2.16 -12.30 23.42
CA ARG A 129 2.25 -13.00 22.15
C ARG A 129 2.10 -11.93 21.07
N LEU A 130 3.23 -11.47 20.57
CA LEU A 130 3.29 -10.78 19.28
C LEU A 130 2.57 -11.68 18.24
N GLY A 131 1.64 -11.10 17.49
CA GLY A 131 0.91 -11.83 16.45
C GLY A 131 1.79 -12.15 15.24
N LYS A 132 1.17 -12.37 14.08
CA LYS A 132 1.90 -12.68 12.85
C LYS A 132 2.87 -11.54 12.51
N ARG A 133 4.12 -11.89 12.20
CA ARG A 133 5.11 -10.93 11.69
C ARG A 133 4.76 -10.52 10.27
N ILE A 134 4.76 -9.21 10.01
CA ILE A 134 4.61 -8.57 8.71
C ILE A 134 5.94 -7.91 8.38
N GLU A 135 6.53 -8.23 7.23
CA GLU A 135 7.79 -7.63 6.79
C GLU A 135 7.52 -6.60 5.68
N PHE A 136 8.13 -5.42 5.79
CA PHE A 136 7.97 -4.37 4.77
C PHE A 136 8.99 -4.50 3.64
N TYR A 137 10.17 -5.01 3.94
CA TYR A 137 11.23 -5.28 2.97
C TYR A 137 12.24 -6.30 3.52
N SER A 138 12.98 -6.94 2.63
CA SER A 138 14.10 -7.81 2.98
C SER A 138 15.41 -7.15 2.55
N MET A 139 16.27 -6.75 3.49
CA MET A 139 17.64 -6.31 3.19
C MET A 139 18.67 -7.29 3.72
N ARG A 140 19.81 -7.36 3.01
CA ARG A 140 20.97 -8.19 3.37
C ARG A 140 22.07 -7.43 4.14
N SER A 141 22.05 -6.09 4.13
CA SER A 141 23.03 -5.24 4.82
C SER A 141 22.32 -4.16 5.64
N LEU A 142 22.74 -3.96 6.88
CA LEU A 142 21.96 -3.30 7.94
C LEU A 142 22.38 -1.85 8.27
N ARG A 143 23.22 -1.18 7.47
CA ARG A 143 23.93 0.02 7.96
C ARG A 143 23.88 1.28 7.10
N ASP A 144 24.02 1.16 5.77
CA ASP A 144 24.17 2.33 4.89
C ASP A 144 23.05 2.54 3.87
N GLU A 145 22.20 1.53 3.67
CA GLU A 145 21.21 1.48 2.59
C GLU A 145 19.77 1.34 3.10
N GLN A 146 19.55 1.49 4.42
CA GLN A 146 18.21 1.38 4.98
C GLN A 146 17.31 2.49 4.44
N PRO A 147 16.14 2.13 3.87
CA PRO A 147 15.23 3.14 3.38
C PRO A 147 14.72 3.98 4.55
N TRP A 148 14.74 5.28 4.36
CA TRP A 148 14.00 6.24 5.17
C TRP A 148 12.53 6.23 4.77
N TYR A 149 11.69 6.59 5.72
CA TYR A 149 10.25 6.56 5.57
C TYR A 149 9.66 7.80 6.21
N VAL A 150 8.82 8.47 5.42
CA VAL A 150 8.08 9.66 5.82
C VAL A 150 6.60 9.33 5.69
N VAL A 151 5.83 9.64 6.73
CA VAL A 151 4.38 9.44 6.73
C VAL A 151 3.66 10.71 7.18
N SER A 152 2.58 11.01 6.49
CA SER A 152 1.65 12.06 6.87
C SER A 152 0.91 11.64 8.15
N SER A 153 0.83 12.53 9.14
CA SER A 153 0.10 12.22 10.38
C SER A 153 -1.41 12.02 10.18
N ALA A 154 -1.96 12.39 9.02
CA ALA A 154 -3.32 12.07 8.67
C ALA A 154 -3.55 10.55 8.46
N PHE A 155 -2.48 9.75 8.32
CA PHE A 155 -2.57 8.32 8.02
C PHE A 155 -1.96 7.42 9.09
N VAL A 156 -1.48 7.96 10.21
CA VAL A 156 -0.94 7.14 11.33
C VAL A 156 -2.03 6.81 12.34
N ASN A 157 -1.90 5.67 13.03
CA ASN A 157 -2.89 5.16 13.98
C ASN A 157 -2.66 5.63 15.43
N ASN A 158 -1.63 6.45 15.71
CA ASN A 158 -1.28 6.82 17.07
C ASN A 158 -0.97 8.33 17.21
N PRO A 159 -1.87 9.14 17.80
CA PRO A 159 -2.98 8.73 18.66
C PRO A 159 -4.14 8.07 17.90
N HIS A 160 -4.89 7.19 18.60
CA HIS A 160 -6.01 6.38 18.09
C HIS A 160 -7.22 7.20 17.57
N THR A 161 -7.12 8.53 17.55
CA THR A 161 -8.18 9.47 17.17
C THR A 161 -8.16 9.85 15.70
N THR A 162 -7.12 9.49 14.95
CA THR A 162 -7.03 9.81 13.52
C THR A 162 -8.09 9.03 12.73
N ILE A 163 -8.94 9.75 11.99
CA ILE A 163 -9.93 9.14 11.10
C ILE A 163 -9.32 9.00 9.70
N VAL A 164 -9.30 7.78 9.18
CA VAL A 164 -8.85 7.49 7.81
C VAL A 164 -9.99 6.91 6.97
N ASN A 165 -10.32 7.60 5.89
CA ASN A 165 -11.27 7.17 4.85
C ASN A 165 -10.85 7.66 3.45
N SER A 166 -11.71 7.49 2.43
CA SER A 166 -11.37 7.86 1.05
C SER A 166 -11.26 9.36 0.78
N LEU A 167 -11.70 10.21 1.72
CA LEU A 167 -11.57 11.66 1.67
C LEU A 167 -10.31 12.18 2.38
N THR A 168 -9.64 11.35 3.18
CA THR A 168 -8.44 11.75 3.92
C THR A 168 -7.34 12.23 2.97
N LYS A 169 -6.77 13.40 3.29
CA LYS A 169 -5.73 14.06 2.50
C LYS A 169 -4.35 13.90 3.11
N GLY A 170 -3.36 13.73 2.24
CA GLY A 170 -1.94 13.73 2.60
C GLY A 170 -1.43 15.13 2.86
N THR A 171 -0.48 15.24 3.80
CA THR A 171 0.19 16.50 4.18
C THR A 171 1.56 16.69 3.53
N LEU A 172 2.02 15.69 2.76
CA LEU A 172 3.33 15.71 2.12
C LEU A 172 3.22 16.16 0.65
N SER A 173 4.29 16.75 0.14
CA SER A 173 4.42 17.10 -1.28
C SER A 173 5.76 16.65 -1.85
N VAL A 174 5.79 16.26 -3.13
CA VAL A 174 7.00 15.88 -3.86
C VAL A 174 7.00 16.59 -5.21
N ASP A 175 8.02 17.41 -5.48
CA ASP A 175 8.18 18.10 -6.77
C ASP A 175 6.93 18.90 -7.22
N GLY A 176 6.19 19.46 -6.26
CA GLY A 176 4.95 20.21 -6.50
C GLY A 176 3.68 19.34 -6.63
N GLN A 177 3.79 18.02 -6.47
CA GLN A 177 2.65 17.13 -6.30
C GLN A 177 2.26 17.04 -4.82
N ASP A 178 1.10 17.57 -4.46
CA ASP A 178 0.53 17.48 -3.11
C ASP A 178 -0.23 16.15 -2.88
N ASP A 179 -0.87 16.04 -1.70
CA ASP A 179 -1.76 14.93 -1.33
C ASP A 179 -1.04 13.57 -1.24
N ILE A 180 0.20 13.59 -0.74
CA ILE A 180 1.02 12.40 -0.52
C ILE A 180 0.85 11.89 0.93
N ALA A 181 0.50 10.61 1.05
CA ALA A 181 0.28 9.94 2.33
C ALA A 181 1.59 9.44 2.95
N ALA A 182 2.50 8.94 2.13
CA ALA A 182 3.82 8.50 2.57
C ALA A 182 4.87 8.53 1.45
N ILE A 183 6.13 8.56 1.85
CA ILE A 183 7.31 8.53 0.97
C ILE A 183 8.28 7.50 1.55
N VAL A 184 8.77 6.60 0.69
CA VAL A 184 9.92 5.75 1.02
C VAL A 184 11.11 6.27 0.23
N ILE A 185 12.21 6.57 0.93
CA ILE A 185 13.41 7.18 0.39
C ILE A 185 14.55 6.19 0.56
N ALA A 186 15.15 5.74 -0.53
CA ALA A 186 16.39 4.99 -0.53
C ALA A 186 17.55 5.98 -0.64
N PRO A 187 18.39 6.12 0.41
CA PRO A 187 19.59 6.94 0.34
C PRO A 187 20.48 6.48 -0.82
N GLY A 188 21.11 7.42 -1.52
CA GLY A 188 22.17 7.06 -2.45
C GLY A 188 23.47 6.70 -1.73
N PRO A 189 24.53 6.35 -2.48
CA PRO A 189 25.87 6.16 -1.92
C PRO A 189 26.29 7.40 -1.13
N ALA A 190 26.92 7.20 0.03
CA ALA A 190 27.36 8.31 0.88
C ALA A 190 28.15 9.34 0.07
N LEU A 191 27.73 10.60 0.15
CA LEU A 191 28.51 11.72 -0.36
C LEU A 191 29.72 11.97 0.55
N HIS A 192 30.71 12.70 0.05
CA HIS A 192 31.99 12.88 0.76
C HIS A 192 31.82 13.32 2.23
N ALA A 193 30.88 14.22 2.51
CA ALA A 193 30.61 14.73 3.86
C ALA A 193 29.89 13.73 4.77
N GLN A 194 29.27 12.67 4.24
CA GLN A 194 28.48 11.70 5.00
C GLN A 194 29.26 10.46 5.42
N HIS A 195 30.40 10.15 4.76
CA HIS A 195 31.15 8.92 5.04
C HIS A 195 31.57 8.74 6.51
N GLN A 196 31.85 9.84 7.20
CA GLN A 196 32.27 9.81 8.60
C GLN A 196 31.11 9.71 9.61
N TYR A 197 29.86 9.80 9.12
CA TYR A 197 28.65 9.80 9.94
C TYR A 197 27.74 8.60 9.67
N ARG A 198 28.04 7.77 8.65
CA ARG A 198 27.31 6.53 8.39
C ARG A 198 28.08 5.31 8.95
N PRO A 199 27.40 4.37 9.65
CA PRO A 199 26.00 4.43 10.05
C PRO A 199 25.75 5.48 11.15
N GLY A 200 24.59 6.11 11.09
CA GLY A 200 24.19 7.17 12.02
C GLY A 200 22.69 7.16 12.29
N ASN A 201 22.22 8.14 13.07
CA ASN A 201 20.80 8.26 13.45
C ASN A 201 20.17 9.59 12.99
N SER A 202 20.96 10.49 12.41
CA SER A 202 20.45 11.76 11.89
C SER A 202 20.04 11.62 10.43
N ILE A 203 18.96 12.29 10.05
CA ILE A 203 18.50 12.38 8.65
C ILE A 203 19.64 12.87 7.75
N LYS A 204 20.43 13.84 8.21
CA LYS A 204 21.53 14.45 7.44
C LYS A 204 22.72 13.52 7.22
N ASP A 205 22.80 12.43 7.98
CA ASP A 205 23.82 11.40 7.75
C ASP A 205 23.53 10.68 6.43
N TYR A 206 22.26 10.67 5.97
CA TYR A 206 21.79 9.88 4.83
C TYR A 206 21.20 10.67 3.68
N LEU A 207 20.41 11.71 3.94
CA LEU A 207 19.63 12.45 2.93
C LEU A 207 20.26 13.82 2.65
N GLU A 208 19.94 14.41 1.50
CA GLU A 208 20.45 15.73 1.10
C GLU A 208 19.39 16.77 0.72
N GLY A 209 19.76 18.04 0.87
CA GLY A 209 18.98 19.17 0.36
C GLY A 209 17.56 19.19 0.94
N THR A 210 16.57 19.33 0.06
CA THR A 210 15.14 19.35 0.42
C THR A 210 14.68 18.07 1.13
N ASN A 211 15.32 16.92 0.90
CA ASN A 211 14.94 15.68 1.61
C ASN A 211 15.48 15.63 3.05
N ALA A 212 16.31 16.59 3.47
CA ALA A 212 17.00 16.62 4.76
C ALA A 212 16.81 17.91 5.58
N ASP A 213 15.97 18.84 5.13
CA ASP A 213 15.72 20.11 5.80
C ASP A 213 14.67 20.02 6.92
N GLY A 214 13.94 18.91 6.98
CA GLY A 214 12.97 18.61 8.01
C GLY A 214 11.61 19.25 7.76
N ASP A 215 11.26 19.64 6.53
CA ASP A 215 9.94 20.15 6.18
C ASP A 215 8.97 19.06 5.61
N THR A 216 7.86 19.44 4.95
CA THR A 216 6.88 18.52 4.33
C THR A 216 7.01 18.42 2.81
N VAL A 217 8.04 19.05 2.25
CA VAL A 217 8.33 19.16 0.82
C VAL A 217 9.54 18.28 0.54
N TYR A 218 9.42 17.45 -0.49
CA TYR A 218 10.47 16.51 -0.88
C TYR A 218 10.72 16.62 -2.39
N THR A 219 11.81 16.05 -2.86
CA THR A 219 12.16 16.06 -4.29
C THR A 219 12.75 14.72 -4.73
N ALA A 220 12.35 14.27 -5.92
CA ALA A 220 12.95 13.14 -6.62
C ALA A 220 14.06 13.58 -7.60
N LYS A 221 14.40 14.88 -7.63
CA LYS A 221 15.35 15.44 -8.60
C LYS A 221 16.78 15.07 -8.24
N LEU A 222 17.37 14.16 -9.02
CA LEU A 222 18.75 13.73 -8.85
C LEU A 222 19.75 14.78 -9.37
N SER A 223 20.86 14.93 -8.65
CA SER A 223 22.02 15.74 -9.04
C SER A 223 23.32 15.15 -8.48
N SER A 224 24.47 15.78 -8.74
CA SER A 224 25.74 15.36 -8.13
C SER A 224 25.81 15.57 -6.61
N LYS A 225 24.88 16.35 -6.04
CA LYS A 225 24.77 16.66 -4.61
C LYS A 225 23.47 16.13 -3.98
N HIS A 226 22.67 15.40 -4.75
CA HIS A 226 21.40 14.85 -4.32
C HIS A 226 21.18 13.52 -5.03
N ASN A 227 21.45 12.42 -4.35
CA ASN A 227 21.45 11.10 -4.97
C ASN A 227 20.38 10.15 -4.38
N ASP A 228 19.53 10.67 -3.51
CA ASP A 228 18.37 10.00 -2.93
C ASP A 228 17.35 9.59 -4.00
N ARG A 229 16.87 8.35 -3.92
CA ARG A 229 15.76 7.85 -4.75
C ARG A 229 14.55 7.69 -3.87
N LEU A 230 13.36 8.01 -4.38
CA LEU A 230 12.14 7.87 -3.61
C LEU A 230 11.01 7.22 -4.41
N ILE A 231 10.05 6.69 -3.67
CA ILE A 231 8.74 6.31 -4.19
C ILE A 231 7.66 6.87 -3.28
N VAL A 232 6.57 7.34 -3.88
CA VAL A 232 5.47 7.97 -3.17
C VAL A 232 4.26 7.04 -3.10
N ILE A 233 3.51 7.13 -2.01
CA ILE A 233 2.15 6.61 -1.86
C ILE A 233 1.24 7.84 -1.79
N THR A 234 0.46 8.06 -2.85
CA THR A 234 -0.50 9.18 -2.86
C THR A 234 -1.75 8.80 -2.07
N ALA A 235 -2.43 9.77 -1.44
CA ALA A 235 -3.72 9.53 -0.79
C ALA A 235 -4.76 9.01 -1.79
N ARG A 236 -4.69 9.46 -3.05
CA ARG A 236 -5.55 8.97 -4.14
C ARG A 236 -5.37 7.49 -4.44
N GLU A 237 -4.12 7.03 -4.50
CA GLU A 237 -3.78 5.63 -4.76
C GLU A 237 -4.19 4.74 -3.58
N LEU A 238 -3.88 5.17 -2.36
CA LEU A 238 -4.24 4.45 -1.15
C LEU A 238 -5.77 4.36 -0.99
N SER A 239 -6.50 5.47 -1.14
CA SER A 239 -7.97 5.47 -1.08
C SER A 239 -8.60 4.54 -2.11
N ALA A 240 -8.03 4.39 -3.31
CA ALA A 240 -8.60 3.55 -4.37
C ALA A 240 -8.66 2.07 -3.98
N VAL A 241 -7.67 1.59 -3.24
CA VAL A 241 -7.64 0.20 -2.75
C VAL A 241 -8.44 0.03 -1.46
N LEU A 242 -8.44 1.04 -0.58
CA LEU A 242 -9.23 1.02 0.65
C LEU A 242 -10.74 1.05 0.39
N GLU A 243 -11.19 1.84 -0.58
CA GLU A 243 -12.60 1.91 -0.97
C GLU A 243 -13.11 0.55 -1.48
N LYS A 244 -12.31 -0.15 -2.28
CA LYS A 244 -12.62 -1.53 -2.69
C LYS A 244 -12.74 -2.48 -1.51
N ARG A 245 -11.85 -2.36 -0.52
CA ARG A 245 -11.90 -3.17 0.70
C ARG A 245 -13.16 -2.88 1.51
N ALA A 246 -13.49 -1.61 1.73
CA ALA A 246 -14.69 -1.19 2.46
C ALA A 246 -15.98 -1.71 1.77
N LEU A 247 -16.08 -1.55 0.45
CA LEU A 247 -17.23 -2.04 -0.33
C LEU A 247 -17.33 -3.57 -0.32
N ALA A 248 -16.20 -4.30 -0.36
CA ALA A 248 -16.21 -5.75 -0.26
C ALA A 248 -16.79 -6.26 1.08
N LEU A 249 -16.61 -5.50 2.17
CA LEU A 249 -17.23 -5.82 3.47
C LEU A 249 -18.75 -5.60 3.43
N VAL A 250 -19.20 -4.52 2.78
CA VAL A 250 -20.63 -4.25 2.58
C VAL A 250 -21.29 -5.37 1.78
N VAL A 251 -20.66 -5.81 0.69
CA VAL A 251 -21.12 -6.97 -0.09
C VAL A 251 -21.22 -8.20 0.80
N ARG A 252 -20.17 -8.51 1.58
CA ARG A 252 -20.19 -9.64 2.52
C ARG A 252 -21.35 -9.57 3.51
N TRP A 253 -21.56 -8.42 4.15
CA TRP A 253 -22.66 -8.24 5.12
C TRP A 253 -24.03 -8.37 4.47
N LEU A 254 -24.21 -7.86 3.25
CA LEU A 254 -25.45 -8.01 2.47
C LEU A 254 -25.71 -9.48 2.10
N THR A 255 -24.67 -10.20 1.65
CA THR A 255 -24.76 -11.64 1.38
C THR A 255 -25.11 -12.44 2.64
N GLU A 256 -24.47 -12.14 3.76
CA GLU A 256 -24.77 -12.76 5.06
C GLU A 256 -26.19 -12.44 5.54
N PHE A 257 -26.64 -11.21 5.33
CA PHE A 257 -28.02 -10.80 5.62
C PHE A 257 -29.00 -11.63 4.79
N ASN A 258 -28.78 -11.73 3.49
CA ASN A 258 -29.65 -12.48 2.57
C ASN A 258 -29.76 -13.94 3.00
N ARG A 259 -28.62 -14.60 3.21
CA ARG A 259 -28.55 -16.00 3.65
C ARG A 259 -29.35 -16.25 4.93
N ARG A 260 -29.35 -15.30 5.87
CA ARG A 260 -30.04 -15.42 7.16
C ARG A 260 -31.54 -15.14 7.06
N ASN A 261 -31.93 -14.11 6.30
CA ASN A 261 -33.29 -13.56 6.38
C ASN A 261 -34.20 -14.00 5.23
N CYS A 262 -33.65 -14.35 4.07
CA CYS A 262 -34.46 -14.63 2.88
C CYS A 262 -35.35 -15.86 3.08
N ALA A 263 -34.78 -16.96 3.60
CA ALA A 263 -35.53 -18.18 3.89
C ALA A 263 -36.40 -18.09 5.15
N ALA A 264 -35.96 -17.35 6.17
CA ALA A 264 -36.61 -17.32 7.49
C ALA A 264 -37.74 -16.29 7.60
N ASN A 265 -37.55 -15.11 7.02
CA ASN A 265 -38.40 -13.94 7.26
C ASN A 265 -39.03 -13.39 5.97
N SER A 266 -38.78 -14.02 4.81
CA SER A 266 -39.14 -13.52 3.49
C SER A 266 -38.59 -12.11 3.19
N MET A 267 -37.61 -11.62 3.96
CA MET A 267 -36.96 -10.32 3.79
C MET A 267 -35.52 -10.55 3.32
N CYS A 268 -35.31 -10.64 2.01
CA CYS A 268 -34.06 -11.10 1.43
C CYS A 268 -32.94 -10.05 1.45
N TYR A 269 -33.29 -8.76 1.48
CA TYR A 269 -32.35 -7.66 1.66
C TYR A 269 -33.01 -6.56 2.52
N PRO A 270 -32.25 -5.78 3.29
CA PRO A 270 -32.84 -4.79 4.18
C PRO A 270 -33.36 -3.57 3.40
N PHE A 271 -34.32 -2.84 3.98
CA PHE A 271 -34.65 -1.50 3.47
C PHE A 271 -33.48 -0.53 3.69
N ALA A 272 -33.40 0.51 2.88
CA ALA A 272 -32.41 1.56 3.07
C ALA A 272 -32.69 2.42 4.32
N ALA A 273 -31.66 3.10 4.82
CA ALA A 273 -31.80 4.09 5.89
C ALA A 273 -32.05 5.50 5.34
N MET A 274 -32.83 6.27 6.10
CA MET A 274 -33.01 7.72 5.93
C MET A 274 -32.58 8.39 7.23
N ASP A 275 -31.80 9.48 7.14
CA ASP A 275 -31.22 10.16 8.31
C ASP A 275 -30.51 9.19 9.27
N SER A 276 -29.74 8.26 8.69
CA SER A 276 -29.00 7.17 9.37
C SER A 276 -29.86 6.10 10.07
N LEU A 277 -31.18 6.21 10.08
CA LEU A 277 -32.09 5.23 10.67
C LEU A 277 -32.77 4.37 9.59
N CYS A 278 -32.84 3.06 9.82
CA CYS A 278 -33.56 2.13 8.93
C CYS A 278 -35.00 2.63 8.68
N LYS A 279 -35.40 2.77 7.41
CA LYS A 279 -36.75 3.23 7.03
C LYS A 279 -37.52 2.19 6.22
N LYS A 280 -38.59 1.63 6.78
CA LYS A 280 -39.47 0.66 6.11
C LYS A 280 -40.02 1.24 4.81
N GLY A 281 -39.89 0.46 3.73
CA GLY A 281 -40.32 0.87 2.39
C GLY A 281 -39.30 1.72 1.63
N SER A 282 -38.22 2.19 2.27
CA SER A 282 -37.18 2.94 1.56
C SER A 282 -36.31 2.01 0.73
N LEU A 283 -36.20 2.31 -0.57
CA LEU A 283 -35.43 1.54 -1.54
C LEU A 283 -34.05 2.16 -1.84
N GLN A 284 -33.81 3.39 -1.38
CA GLN A 284 -32.57 4.12 -1.61
C GLN A 284 -32.23 4.97 -0.38
N GLY A 285 -30.95 5.06 -0.04
CA GLY A 285 -30.47 5.88 1.07
C GLY A 285 -29.10 5.41 1.57
N SER A 286 -28.90 5.48 2.88
CA SER A 286 -27.68 4.96 3.52
C SER A 286 -27.82 3.48 3.89
N LEU A 287 -26.72 2.85 4.27
CA LEU A 287 -26.74 1.50 4.83
C LEU A 287 -27.55 1.47 6.15
N PRO A 288 -28.45 0.48 6.34
CA PRO A 288 -29.30 0.37 7.52
C PRO A 288 -28.53 -0.22 8.71
N LEU A 289 -27.65 0.59 9.30
CA LEU A 289 -26.81 0.20 10.44
C LEU A 289 -27.48 0.46 11.79
N MET A 290 -28.40 1.42 11.86
CA MET A 290 -29.08 1.83 13.10
C MET A 290 -30.59 1.57 13.03
N ARG A 291 -31.18 1.22 14.18
CA ARG A 291 -32.61 0.91 14.31
C ARG A 291 -33.47 2.14 14.05
N GLY A 292 -34.40 2.01 13.11
CA GLY A 292 -35.50 2.97 12.88
C GLY A 292 -36.85 2.26 12.96
N ASP A 293 -37.70 2.40 11.94
CA ASP A 293 -39.01 1.74 11.86
C ASP A 293 -38.98 0.40 11.08
N CYS A 294 -37.77 -0.13 10.85
CA CYS A 294 -37.55 -1.52 10.43
C CYS A 294 -36.61 -2.28 11.39
N ASP A 295 -36.94 -3.56 11.60
CA ASP A 295 -36.22 -4.46 12.51
C ASP A 295 -34.99 -5.14 11.88
N GLN A 296 -34.95 -5.18 10.54
CA GLN A 296 -33.93 -5.91 9.80
C GLN A 296 -32.79 -5.00 9.38
N LEU A 297 -31.83 -4.84 10.29
CA LEU A 297 -30.60 -4.10 10.08
C LEU A 297 -29.56 -4.94 9.36
N LEU A 298 -28.63 -4.28 8.69
CA LEU A 298 -27.48 -4.94 8.08
C LEU A 298 -26.62 -5.65 9.15
N SER A 299 -26.49 -5.03 10.33
CA SER A 299 -25.83 -5.62 11.49
C SER A 299 -26.58 -6.85 12.01
N HIS A 300 -25.86 -7.92 12.36
CA HIS A 300 -26.46 -9.10 12.99
C HIS A 300 -26.48 -8.94 14.51
N GLN A 301 -27.65 -9.09 15.14
CA GLN A 301 -27.79 -8.95 16.61
C GLN A 301 -27.20 -7.62 17.13
N GLY A 302 -27.32 -6.57 16.31
CA GLY A 302 -26.74 -5.25 16.61
C GLY A 302 -25.22 -5.19 16.52
N LYS A 303 -24.57 -6.07 15.74
CA LYS A 303 -23.11 -6.12 15.57
C LYS A 303 -22.69 -6.24 14.10
N LEU A 304 -21.59 -5.58 13.74
CA LEU A 304 -20.80 -5.79 12.52
C LEU A 304 -19.51 -6.48 12.94
N ASP A 305 -19.17 -7.62 12.33
CA ASP A 305 -17.95 -8.38 12.66
C ASP A 305 -17.75 -8.59 14.18
N ALA A 306 -18.83 -8.98 14.86
CA ALA A 306 -18.93 -9.19 16.31
C ALA A 306 -18.76 -7.94 17.22
N VAL A 307 -18.66 -6.74 16.65
CA VAL A 307 -18.52 -5.46 17.37
C VAL A 307 -19.77 -4.58 17.14
N PRO A 308 -20.29 -3.86 18.14
CA PRO A 308 -21.36 -2.89 17.93
C PRO A 308 -21.00 -1.87 16.84
N PRO A 309 -21.93 -1.48 15.92
CA PRO A 309 -21.65 -0.56 14.83
C PRO A 309 -20.88 0.70 15.26
N GLU A 310 -21.30 1.35 16.36
CA GLU A 310 -20.69 2.56 16.89
C GLU A 310 -19.23 2.39 17.37
N GLN A 311 -18.80 1.16 17.63
CA GLN A 311 -17.42 0.82 17.98
C GLN A 311 -16.62 0.29 16.78
N HIS A 312 -17.31 -0.10 15.70
CA HIS A 312 -16.70 -0.65 14.51
C HIS A 312 -16.01 0.45 13.69
N TRP A 313 -14.77 0.21 13.25
CA TRP A 313 -13.99 1.22 12.50
C TRP A 313 -14.71 1.76 11.27
N PHE A 314 -15.49 0.92 10.57
CA PHE A 314 -16.25 1.32 9.39
C PHE A 314 -17.24 2.46 9.68
N VAL A 315 -17.84 2.48 10.88
CA VAL A 315 -18.73 3.56 11.31
C VAL A 315 -17.92 4.71 11.89
N ARG A 316 -17.00 4.44 12.82
CA ARG A 316 -16.18 5.46 13.49
C ARG A 316 -15.33 6.30 12.53
N ASN A 317 -14.89 5.72 11.42
CA ASN A 317 -14.11 6.42 10.41
C ASN A 317 -14.97 6.92 9.24
N ASN A 318 -16.30 6.93 9.39
CA ASN A 318 -17.27 7.45 8.44
C ASN A 318 -17.25 6.77 7.06
N TRP A 319 -16.79 5.52 6.94
CA TRP A 319 -16.84 4.80 5.66
C TRP A 319 -18.27 4.56 5.19
N HIS A 320 -19.19 4.31 6.13
CA HIS A 320 -20.62 4.16 5.84
C HIS A 320 -21.27 5.41 5.22
N GLU A 321 -20.75 6.62 5.48
CA GLU A 321 -21.26 7.88 4.91
C GLU A 321 -20.85 8.05 3.44
N LEU A 322 -19.82 7.31 3.00
CA LEU A 322 -19.28 7.37 1.64
C LEU A 322 -19.91 6.31 0.72
N ILE A 323 -20.96 5.64 1.21
CA ILE A 323 -21.64 4.55 0.51
C ILE A 323 -23.14 4.79 0.51
N GLN A 324 -23.71 4.91 -0.69
CA GLN A 324 -25.15 4.86 -0.91
C GLN A 324 -25.58 3.41 -1.14
N TYR A 325 -26.77 3.10 -0.65
CA TYR A 325 -27.38 1.79 -0.76
C TYR A 325 -28.71 1.89 -1.51
N GLU A 326 -28.87 1.03 -2.50
CA GLU A 326 -30.06 0.90 -3.32
C GLU A 326 -30.50 -0.57 -3.37
N VAL A 327 -31.80 -0.80 -3.28
CA VAL A 327 -32.38 -2.14 -3.34
C VAL A 327 -33.65 -2.13 -4.17
N SER A 328 -33.75 -3.04 -5.13
CA SER A 328 -34.97 -3.25 -5.89
C SER A 328 -36.05 -3.88 -5.01
N SER A 329 -37.29 -3.46 -5.17
CA SER A 329 -38.44 -4.05 -4.47
C SER A 329 -38.58 -5.56 -4.72
N GLN A 330 -38.15 -6.04 -5.89
CA GLN A 330 -38.13 -7.47 -6.24
C GLN A 330 -37.11 -8.27 -5.43
N CYS A 331 -36.09 -7.61 -4.87
CA CYS A 331 -35.06 -8.23 -4.05
C CYS A 331 -35.38 -8.20 -2.56
N LEU A 332 -36.47 -7.53 -2.16
CA LEU A 332 -36.90 -7.54 -0.77
C LEU A 332 -37.54 -8.88 -0.37
N ILE A 333 -38.10 -9.61 -1.33
CA ILE A 333 -38.82 -10.87 -1.09
C ILE A 333 -38.12 -12.06 -1.73
N ALA A 334 -38.44 -13.27 -1.26
CA ALA A 334 -37.97 -14.48 -1.91
C ALA A 334 -38.54 -14.56 -3.33
N SER A 335 -37.65 -14.65 -4.32
CA SER A 335 -37.98 -14.73 -5.75
C SER A 335 -37.31 -15.97 -6.35
N THR A 336 -37.83 -16.46 -7.48
CA THR A 336 -37.17 -17.51 -8.27
C THR A 336 -35.90 -17.01 -8.97
N GLN A 337 -35.73 -15.69 -9.11
CA GLN A 337 -34.53 -15.07 -9.63
C GLN A 337 -33.64 -14.58 -8.48
N GLU A 338 -32.38 -14.99 -8.48
CA GLU A 338 -31.38 -14.58 -7.48
C GLU A 338 -30.93 -13.14 -7.77
N CYS A 339 -31.08 -12.24 -6.80
CA CYS A 339 -30.63 -10.86 -6.95
C CYS A 339 -29.11 -10.73 -6.83
N GLU A 340 -28.54 -9.87 -7.67
CA GLU A 340 -27.12 -9.56 -7.72
C GLU A 340 -26.80 -8.27 -6.95
N ILE A 341 -25.60 -8.21 -6.39
CA ILE A 341 -25.07 -7.02 -5.71
C ILE A 341 -24.04 -6.36 -6.64
N ASP A 342 -24.38 -5.20 -7.16
CA ASP A 342 -23.53 -4.39 -8.02
C ASP A 342 -22.90 -3.22 -7.26
N ILE A 343 -21.70 -2.82 -7.68
CA ILE A 343 -20.99 -1.66 -7.16
C ILE A 343 -20.73 -0.67 -8.29
N THR A 344 -21.24 0.55 -8.13
CA THR A 344 -20.89 1.69 -8.97
C THR A 344 -19.95 2.63 -8.21
N TYR A 345 -18.71 2.75 -8.68
CA TYR A 345 -17.71 3.59 -8.02
C TYR A 345 -17.94 5.08 -8.29
N GLY A 346 -18.04 5.88 -7.22
CA GLY A 346 -18.37 7.31 -7.25
C GLY A 346 -17.35 8.25 -7.87
N ARG A 347 -16.16 7.79 -8.22
CA ARG A 347 -15.09 8.68 -8.71
C ARG A 347 -15.27 9.16 -10.15
N LYS A 348 -16.14 8.55 -10.94
CA LYS A 348 -16.38 9.03 -12.31
C LYS A 348 -17.14 10.36 -12.38
N GLN A 349 -17.71 10.86 -11.27
CA GLN A 349 -18.50 12.10 -11.26
C GLN A 349 -18.24 13.04 -10.06
N GLY A 350 -17.10 12.93 -9.39
CA GLY A 350 -16.64 13.97 -8.44
C GLY A 350 -17.35 14.03 -7.07
N THR A 351 -18.31 13.14 -6.77
CA THR A 351 -19.04 13.12 -5.48
C THR A 351 -18.32 12.34 -4.39
N GLY A 352 -17.38 11.44 -4.73
CA GLY A 352 -16.64 10.62 -3.75
C GLY A 352 -17.48 9.54 -3.06
N VAL A 353 -18.74 9.34 -3.48
CA VAL A 353 -19.70 8.40 -2.89
C VAL A 353 -19.90 7.20 -3.82
N SER A 354 -19.60 5.99 -3.35
CA SER A 354 -19.88 4.76 -4.09
C SER A 354 -21.31 4.28 -3.86
N ILE A 355 -21.93 3.68 -4.87
CA ILE A 355 -23.31 3.15 -4.79
C ILE A 355 -23.23 1.62 -4.81
N VAL A 356 -23.87 1.00 -3.82
CA VAL A 356 -24.09 -0.45 -3.75
C VAL A 356 -25.55 -0.70 -4.10
N THR A 357 -25.80 -1.36 -5.21
CA THR A 357 -27.15 -1.61 -5.74
C THR A 357 -27.44 -3.11 -5.69
N VAL A 358 -28.60 -3.49 -5.13
CA VAL A 358 -29.11 -4.85 -5.15
C VAL A 358 -30.28 -4.93 -6.11
N ARG A 359 -30.16 -5.70 -7.19
CA ARG A 359 -31.19 -5.77 -8.24
C ARG A 359 -31.28 -7.16 -8.86
N PRO A 360 -32.42 -7.52 -9.47
CA PRO A 360 -32.51 -8.73 -10.27
C PRO A 360 -31.49 -8.70 -11.42
N PRO A 361 -31.05 -9.86 -11.90
CA PRO A 361 -30.18 -9.94 -13.06
C PRO A 361 -30.88 -9.29 -14.27
N PRO A 362 -30.12 -8.70 -15.20
CA PRO A 362 -30.71 -8.14 -16.41
C PRO A 362 -31.51 -9.23 -17.13
N ALA A 363 -32.72 -8.89 -17.57
CA ALA A 363 -33.52 -9.81 -18.37
C ALA A 363 -32.69 -10.24 -19.58
N VAL A 364 -32.50 -11.55 -19.75
CA VAL A 364 -31.84 -12.10 -20.95
C VAL A 364 -32.70 -11.63 -22.12
N ALA A 365 -32.16 -10.72 -22.95
CA ALA A 365 -32.84 -10.33 -24.17
C ALA A 365 -32.99 -11.60 -25.01
N ASP A 366 -34.24 -12.02 -25.25
CA ASP A 366 -34.55 -13.12 -26.16
C ASP A 366 -33.91 -12.80 -27.52
N SER A 367 -32.79 -13.46 -27.80
CA SER A 367 -32.22 -13.48 -29.15
C SER A 367 -33.09 -14.41 -29.97
N VAL A 368 -34.24 -13.88 -30.40
CA VAL A 368 -35.04 -14.43 -31.49
C VAL A 368 -34.17 -14.33 -32.75
N HIS A 369 -33.33 -15.34 -32.98
CA HIS A 369 -32.80 -15.57 -34.32
C HIS A 369 -33.88 -16.25 -35.14
N GLU A 370 -34.67 -15.38 -35.75
CA GLU A 370 -35.27 -15.49 -37.07
C GLU A 370 -34.47 -16.44 -37.98
N ARG A 371 -34.82 -17.73 -37.99
CA ARG A 371 -34.49 -18.62 -39.10
C ARG A 371 -35.42 -18.24 -40.25
N GLN A 372 -35.03 -17.23 -41.00
CA GLN A 372 -35.52 -17.06 -42.36
C GLN A 372 -35.18 -18.32 -43.14
N GLY A 373 -36.24 -19.01 -43.56
CA GLY A 373 -36.17 -20.13 -44.46
C GLY A 373 -35.52 -19.71 -45.77
N ARG A 374 -34.39 -20.32 -46.07
CA ARG A 374 -33.88 -20.45 -47.43
C ARG A 374 -33.51 -21.92 -47.60
N SER A 375 -34.41 -22.67 -48.24
CA SER A 375 -34.04 -23.90 -48.93
C SER A 375 -34.83 -23.94 -50.22
N ASP A 376 -34.07 -23.88 -51.30
CA ASP A 376 -34.45 -24.22 -52.64
C ASP A 376 -35.04 -25.64 -52.68
N VAL A 377 -36.22 -25.81 -53.30
CA VAL A 377 -36.59 -26.78 -54.35
C VAL A 377 -37.79 -26.20 -55.10
#